data_AF-A0A3M3WZP1-F1
#
_entry.id   AF-A0A3M3WZP1-F1
#
_cell.length_a   1.000
_cell.length_b   1.000
_cell.length_c   1.000
_cell.angle_alpha   90.00
_cell.angle_beta   90.00
_cell.angle_gamma   90.00
#
_symmetry.space_group_name_H-M   'P 1'
#
loop_
_entity.id
_entity.type
_entity.pdbx_description
1 polymer ?
#
loop_
_entity_poly.entity_id
_entity_poly.type
_entity_poly.pdbx_seq_one_letter_code
_entity_poly.pdbx_strand_id
1 'polypeptide(L)'
;MNSIFLRIYGGVLGVLVLVALLGVLALHVLNQSRGEQYRERLAHGTFTIMADNLVPLDGIERRRALAVWERLLGIPLSLQTLEQAHLDSSALGQLARGKVVVEQIGPHAARVYRQLSDKEPLLLTGEVQQITEQLARATIYLLIDELVRFPVDEQ
;
A
#
# COMPACT_ATOMS: atom_id res chain seq x y z
N MET A 1 14.71 47.80 -35.27
CA MET A 1 13.54 47.73 -34.37
C MET A 1 13.09 46.30 -34.01
N ASN A 2 13.81 45.22 -34.40
CA ASN A 2 13.39 43.82 -34.13
C ASN A 2 14.02 43.16 -32.89
N SER A 3 15.13 43.69 -32.36
CA SER A 3 15.86 43.06 -31.25
C SER A 3 15.17 43.21 -29.88
N ILE A 4 14.47 44.32 -29.65
CA ILE A 4 13.83 44.62 -28.37
C ILE A 4 12.57 43.75 -28.16
N PHE A 5 11.69 43.68 -29.17
CA PHE A 5 10.50 42.83 -29.11
C PHE A 5 10.85 41.34 -28.98
N LEU A 6 11.85 40.85 -29.73
CA LEU A 6 12.30 39.46 -29.61
C LEU A 6 12.83 39.14 -28.20
N ARG A 7 13.54 40.09 -27.55
CA ARG A 7 14.01 39.93 -26.17
C ARG A 7 12.88 39.93 -25.16
N ILE A 8 11.91 40.84 -25.29
CA ILE A 8 10.79 40.94 -24.34
C ILE A 8 9.87 39.73 -24.49
N TYR A 9 9.41 39.42 -25.71
CA TYR A 9 8.54 38.25 -25.93
C TYR A 9 9.28 36.93 -25.71
N GLY A 10 10.56 36.83 -26.10
CA GLY A 10 11.38 35.67 -25.81
C GLY A 10 11.64 35.48 -24.31
N GLY A 11 11.82 36.58 -23.56
CA GLY A 11 11.94 36.56 -22.11
C GLY A 11 10.65 36.10 -21.42
N VAL A 12 9.50 36.65 -21.83
CA VAL A 12 8.18 36.25 -21.32
C VAL A 12 7.90 34.77 -21.65
N LEU A 13 8.21 34.34 -22.87
CA LEU A 13 8.06 32.94 -23.27
C LEU A 13 9.00 32.02 -22.47
N GLY A 14 10.24 32.43 -22.24
CA GLY A 14 11.20 31.69 -21.43
C GLY A 14 10.74 31.53 -19.98
N VAL A 15 10.20 32.59 -19.37
CA VAL A 15 9.63 32.53 -18.02
C VAL A 15 8.41 31.60 -17.99
N LEU A 16 7.52 31.65 -18.99
CA LEU A 16 6.37 30.74 -19.07
C LEU A 16 6.79 29.27 -19.14
N VAL A 17 7.76 28.95 -19.99
CA VAL A 17 8.29 27.58 -20.11
C VAL A 17 8.94 27.14 -18.80
N LEU A 18 9.73 28.01 -18.16
CA LEU A 18 10.37 27.71 -16.88
C LEU A 18 9.33 27.40 -15.80
N VAL A 19 8.29 28.22 -15.68
CA VAL A 19 7.20 28.01 -14.71
C VAL A 19 6.48 26.68 -14.99
N ALA A 20 6.20 26.37 -16.26
CA ALA A 20 5.57 25.10 -16.63
C ALA A 20 6.44 23.90 -16.25
N LEU A 21 7.75 23.95 -16.52
CA LEU A 21 8.69 22.89 -16.15
C LEU A 21 8.78 22.71 -14.64
N LEU A 22 8.86 23.80 -13.88
CA LEU A 22 8.86 23.75 -12.41
C LEU A 22 7.55 23.18 -11.86
N GLY A 23 6.40 23.52 -12.47
CA GLY A 23 5.11 22.95 -12.12
C GLY A 23 5.05 21.44 -12.33
N VAL A 24 5.51 20.95 -13.49
CA VAL A 24 5.60 19.51 -13.78
C VAL A 24 6.53 18.81 -12.80
N LEU A 25 7.69 19.39 -12.50
CA LEU A 25 8.66 18.82 -11.57
C LEU A 25 8.08 18.73 -10.14
N ALA A 26 7.40 19.79 -9.67
CA ALA A 26 6.75 19.80 -8.37
C ALA A 26 5.64 18.74 -8.27
N LEU A 27 4.82 18.58 -9.32
CA LEU A 27 3.80 17.53 -9.38
C LEU A 27 4.42 16.14 -9.35
N HIS A 28 5.54 15.94 -10.04
CA HIS A 28 6.24 14.66 -10.06
C HIS A 28 6.75 14.27 -8.67
N VAL A 29 7.43 15.19 -7.98
CA VAL A 29 7.93 14.98 -6.60
C VAL A 29 6.77 14.73 -5.63
N LEU A 30 5.69 15.51 -5.73
CA LEU A 30 4.54 15.35 -4.86
C LEU A 30 3.83 13.99 -5.07
N ASN A 31 3.69 13.55 -6.32
CA ASN A 31 3.09 12.26 -6.64
C ASN A 31 3.92 11.09 -6.11
N GLN A 32 5.26 11.16 -6.21
CA GLN A 32 6.15 10.15 -5.65
C GLN A 32 5.97 10.03 -4.13
N SER A 33 5.96 11.17 -3.42
CA SER A 33 5.76 11.21 -1.97
C SER A 33 4.37 10.71 -1.54
N ARG A 34 3.31 11.04 -2.29
CA ARG A 34 1.93 10.59 -2.00
C ARG A 34 1.76 9.08 -2.18
N GLY A 35 2.40 8.49 -3.19
CA GLY A 35 2.36 7.06 -3.44
C GLY A 35 2.93 6.26 -2.26
N GLU A 36 4.06 6.68 -1.70
CA GLU A 36 4.70 5.98 -0.57
C GLU A 36 3.89 6.13 0.74
N GLN A 37 3.44 7.34 1.07
CA GLN A 37 2.65 7.57 2.30
C GLN A 37 1.25 6.94 2.27
N TYR A 38 0.67 6.72 1.09
CA TYR A 38 -0.60 6.01 0.96
C TYR A 38 -0.42 4.51 1.20
N ARG A 39 0.70 3.93 0.73
CA ARG A 39 1.06 2.52 0.95
C ARG A 39 1.30 2.22 2.42
N GLU A 40 2.06 3.07 3.09
CA GLU A 40 2.38 2.93 4.51
C GLU A 40 1.10 3.02 5.37
N ARG A 41 0.24 4.01 5.11
CA ARG A 41 -1.02 4.17 5.86
C ARG A 41 -2.04 3.05 5.62
N LEU A 42 -2.16 2.55 4.39
CA LEU A 42 -3.04 1.42 4.08
C LEU A 42 -2.55 0.12 4.70
N ALA A 43 -1.23 -0.14 4.65
CA ALA A 43 -0.62 -1.29 5.29
C ALA A 43 -0.82 -1.25 6.81
N HIS A 44 -0.60 -0.08 7.43
CA HIS A 44 -0.81 0.11 8.86
C HIS A 44 -2.23 -0.24 9.31
N GLY A 45 -3.24 0.37 8.69
CA GLY A 45 -4.64 0.15 9.09
C GLY A 45 -5.10 -1.29 8.88
N THR A 46 -4.81 -1.84 7.70
CA THR A 46 -5.32 -3.17 7.30
C THR A 46 -4.65 -4.28 8.11
N PHE A 47 -3.32 -4.28 8.23
CA PHE A 47 -2.61 -5.33 8.97
C PHE A 47 -2.88 -5.30 10.47
N THR A 48 -3.18 -4.13 11.03
CA THR A 48 -3.58 -4.02 12.44
C THR A 48 -4.92 -4.73 12.66
N ILE A 49 -5.93 -4.42 11.85
CA ILE A 49 -7.25 -5.06 11.95
C ILE A 49 -7.16 -6.57 11.70
N MET A 50 -6.39 -7.00 10.71
CA MET A 50 -6.20 -8.43 10.43
C MET A 50 -5.53 -9.15 11.60
N ALA A 51 -4.45 -8.59 12.16
CA ALA A 51 -3.78 -9.17 13.31
C ALA A 51 -4.73 -9.31 14.51
N ASP A 52 -5.49 -8.26 14.82
CA ASP A 52 -6.44 -8.25 15.94
C ASP A 52 -7.56 -9.28 15.74
N ASN A 53 -8.04 -9.48 14.49
CA ASN A 53 -9.03 -10.51 14.17
C ASN A 53 -8.47 -11.94 14.25
N LEU A 54 -7.14 -12.13 14.13
CA LEU A 54 -6.52 -13.45 14.26
C LEU A 54 -6.28 -13.84 15.72
N VAL A 55 -6.14 -12.88 16.65
CA VAL A 55 -5.90 -13.13 18.08
C VAL A 55 -6.89 -14.13 18.69
N PRO A 56 -8.22 -13.96 18.55
CA PRO A 56 -9.19 -14.86 19.19
C PRO A 56 -9.33 -16.23 18.50
N LEU A 57 -8.82 -16.38 17.27
CA LEU A 57 -9.00 -17.57 16.44
C LEU A 57 -7.99 -18.66 16.80
N ASP A 58 -8.39 -19.92 16.61
CA ASP A 58 -7.48 -21.06 16.75
C ASP A 58 -6.53 -21.21 15.53
N GLY A 59 -5.54 -22.09 15.62
CA GLY A 59 -4.56 -22.26 14.55
C GLY A 59 -5.14 -22.73 13.20
N ILE A 60 -6.29 -23.40 13.18
CA ILE A 60 -6.95 -23.87 11.96
C ILE A 60 -7.76 -22.73 11.33
N GLU A 61 -8.52 -22.02 12.15
CA GLU A 61 -9.30 -20.85 11.80
C GLU A 61 -8.41 -19.72 11.26
N ARG A 62 -7.27 -19.46 11.91
CA ARG A 62 -6.27 -18.48 11.44
C ARG A 62 -5.80 -18.82 10.03
N ARG A 63 -5.46 -20.09 9.74
CA ARG A 63 -5.04 -20.53 8.41
C ARG A 63 -6.16 -20.38 7.38
N ARG A 64 -7.40 -20.71 7.74
CA ARG A 64 -8.56 -20.54 6.85
C ARG A 64 -8.82 -19.07 6.54
N ALA A 65 -8.78 -18.20 7.55
CA ALA A 65 -8.95 -16.76 7.41
C ALA A 65 -7.87 -16.17 6.48
N LEU A 66 -6.61 -16.55 6.68
CA LEU A 66 -5.50 -16.12 5.84
C LEU A 66 -5.69 -16.53 4.38
N ALA A 67 -6.08 -17.79 4.11
CA ALA A 67 -6.32 -18.25 2.75
C ALA A 67 -7.47 -17.51 2.05
N VAL A 68 -8.50 -17.11 2.80
CA VAL A 68 -9.59 -16.27 2.26
C VAL A 68 -9.07 -14.87 1.96
N TRP A 69 -8.36 -14.25 2.89
CA TRP A 69 -7.81 -12.90 2.70
C TRP A 69 -6.77 -12.82 1.60
N GLU A 70 -5.91 -13.83 1.45
CA GLU A 70 -4.93 -13.93 0.37
C GLU A 70 -5.62 -13.92 -1.00
N ARG A 71 -6.72 -14.67 -1.15
CA ARG A 71 -7.51 -14.68 -2.38
C ARG A 71 -8.21 -13.35 -2.66
N LEU A 72 -8.70 -12.68 -1.61
CA LEU A 72 -9.41 -11.40 -1.74
C LEU A 72 -8.47 -10.23 -2.04
N LEU A 73 -7.34 -10.18 -1.34
CA LEU A 73 -6.37 -9.09 -1.42
C LEU A 73 -5.37 -9.30 -2.57
N GLY A 74 -5.23 -10.52 -3.06
CA GLY A 74 -4.29 -10.87 -4.12
C GLY A 74 -2.82 -10.77 -3.69
N ILE A 75 -2.55 -10.77 -2.38
CA ILE A 75 -1.22 -10.72 -1.79
C ILE A 75 -0.96 -11.98 -0.97
N PRO A 76 0.25 -12.58 -1.03
CA PRO A 76 0.58 -13.71 -0.19
C PRO A 76 0.59 -13.28 1.28
N LEU A 77 -0.11 -14.04 2.11
CA LEU A 77 -0.21 -13.80 3.56
C LEU A 77 0.25 -15.03 4.32
N SER A 78 1.09 -14.82 5.33
CA SER A 78 1.60 -15.91 6.15
C SER A 78 1.68 -15.50 7.62
N LEU A 79 1.70 -16.53 8.48
CA LEU A 79 2.10 -16.39 9.87
C LEU A 79 3.47 -17.00 10.03
N GLN A 80 4.41 -16.21 10.53
CA GLN A 80 5.77 -16.64 10.80
C GLN A 80 6.17 -16.22 12.22
N THR A 81 7.15 -16.93 12.80
CA THR A 81 7.66 -16.55 14.11
C THR A 81 8.59 -15.35 13.98
N LEU A 82 8.77 -14.62 15.08
CA LEU A 82 9.67 -13.46 15.15
C LEU A 82 11.11 -13.80 14.72
N GLU A 83 11.57 -15.03 15.00
CA GLU A 83 12.89 -15.52 14.64
C GLU A 83 13.07 -15.72 13.11
N GLN A 84 11.99 -16.11 12.41
CA GLN A 84 12.02 -16.34 10.96
C GLN A 84 12.06 -15.02 10.16
N ALA A 85 11.69 -13.91 10.79
CA ALA A 85 11.61 -12.61 10.11
C ALA A 85 12.97 -11.91 9.97
N HIS A 86 14.02 -12.36 10.67
CA HIS A 86 15.38 -11.79 10.62
C HIS A 86 15.42 -10.24 10.69
N LEU A 87 14.54 -9.65 11.51
CA LEU A 87 14.37 -8.21 11.62
C LEU A 87 15.47 -7.56 12.45
N ASP A 88 15.78 -6.30 12.13
CA ASP A 88 16.73 -5.49 12.88
C ASP A 88 16.16 -5.05 14.24
N SER A 89 17.04 -4.63 15.17
CA SER A 89 16.63 -4.24 16.52
C SER A 89 15.63 -3.08 16.54
N SER A 90 15.65 -2.21 15.54
CA SER A 90 14.71 -1.10 15.40
C SER A 90 13.31 -1.59 15.02
N ALA A 91 13.19 -2.46 14.01
CA ALA A 91 11.93 -3.08 13.62
C ALA A 91 11.35 -3.92 14.77
N LEU A 92 12.18 -4.69 15.45
CA LEU A 92 11.75 -5.46 16.62
C LEU A 92 11.17 -4.56 17.72
N GLY A 93 11.83 -3.43 18.02
CA GLY A 93 11.31 -2.45 18.97
C GLY A 93 10.01 -1.77 18.52
N GLN A 94 9.77 -1.65 17.21
CA GLN A 94 8.52 -1.13 16.66
C GLN A 94 7.38 -2.14 16.78
N LEU A 95 7.63 -3.41 16.43
CA LEU A 95 6.67 -4.51 16.57
C LEU A 95 6.24 -4.70 18.03
N ALA A 96 7.19 -4.66 18.96
CA ALA A 96 6.93 -4.78 20.40
C ALA A 96 6.07 -3.62 20.97
N ARG A 97 5.94 -2.51 20.23
CA ARG A 97 5.03 -1.40 20.57
C ARG A 97 3.69 -1.49 19.84
N GLY A 98 3.39 -2.65 19.23
CA GLY A 98 2.20 -2.87 18.42
C GLY A 98 2.17 -2.12 17.09
N LYS A 99 3.31 -1.57 16.64
CA LYS A 99 3.37 -0.89 15.34
C LYS A 99 3.54 -1.90 14.21
N VAL A 100 3.09 -1.51 13.02
CA VAL A 100 3.39 -2.24 11.78
C VAL A 100 4.79 -1.81 11.30
N VAL A 101 5.57 -2.76 10.82
CA VAL A 101 6.87 -2.51 10.19
C VAL A 101 6.75 -2.79 8.70
N VAL A 102 7.24 -1.89 7.87
CA VAL A 102 7.28 -2.04 6.42
C VAL A 102 8.74 -2.12 5.98
N GLU A 103 9.11 -3.24 5.39
CA GLU A 103 10.43 -3.49 4.83
C GLU A 103 10.35 -3.44 3.30
N GLN A 104 11.20 -2.65 2.66
CA GLN A 104 11.19 -2.52 1.21
C GLN A 104 12.07 -3.62 0.58
N ILE A 105 11.47 -4.53 -0.19
CA ILE A 105 12.19 -5.67 -0.82
C ILE A 105 12.64 -5.30 -2.26
N GLY A 106 12.05 -4.26 -2.85
CA GLY A 106 12.42 -3.80 -4.18
C GLY A 106 11.76 -2.47 -4.54
N PRO A 107 11.96 -1.96 -5.77
CA PRO A 107 11.45 -0.65 -6.18
C PRO A 107 9.93 -0.53 -6.08
N HIS A 108 9.21 -1.66 -6.17
CA HIS A 108 7.75 -1.68 -6.05
C HIS A 108 7.21 -2.67 -5.02
N ALA A 109 8.05 -3.54 -4.43
CA ALA A 109 7.63 -4.54 -3.47
C ALA A 109 7.98 -4.14 -2.03
N ALA A 110 7.04 -4.31 -1.12
CA ALA A 110 7.27 -4.15 0.32
C ALA A 110 6.71 -5.34 1.08
N ARG A 111 7.44 -5.80 2.09
CA ARG A 111 6.96 -6.74 3.10
C ARG A 111 6.42 -5.97 4.28
N VAL A 112 5.27 -6.38 4.77
CA VAL A 112 4.62 -5.76 5.91
C VAL A 112 4.57 -6.79 7.03
N TYR A 113 4.99 -6.38 8.23
CA TYR A 113 5.01 -7.21 9.42
C TYR A 113 4.16 -6.57 10.52
N ARG A 114 3.31 -7.38 11.15
CA ARG A 114 2.56 -6.99 12.35
C ARG A 114 2.51 -8.15 13.32
N GLN A 115 2.90 -7.91 14.57
CA GLN A 115 2.76 -8.89 15.64
C GLN A 115 1.29 -9.12 15.99
N LEU A 116 0.88 -10.36 16.24
CA LEU A 116 -0.51 -10.67 16.62
C LEU A 116 -0.81 -10.18 18.04
N SER A 117 0.06 -10.50 19.00
CA SER A 117 -0.11 -10.10 20.39
C SER A 117 1.25 -10.06 21.10
N ASP A 118 1.35 -9.30 22.20
CA ASP A 118 2.54 -9.30 23.05
C ASP A 118 2.80 -10.68 23.69
N LYS A 119 1.74 -11.49 23.83
CA LYS A 119 1.81 -12.83 24.44
C LYS A 119 2.20 -13.93 23.46
N GLU A 120 2.04 -13.68 22.16
CA GLU A 120 2.30 -14.66 21.09
C GLU A 120 3.29 -14.06 20.09
N PRO A 121 4.52 -14.61 19.95
CA PRO A 121 5.54 -14.10 19.03
C PRO A 121 5.27 -14.51 17.57
N LEU A 122 4.00 -14.49 17.17
CA LEU A 122 3.57 -14.69 15.79
C LEU A 122 3.44 -13.35 15.09
N LEU A 123 4.00 -13.29 13.89
CA LEU A 123 3.95 -12.15 12.98
C LEU A 123 3.05 -12.48 11.80
N LEU A 124 2.04 -11.66 11.59
CA LEU A 124 1.35 -11.56 10.31
C LEU A 124 2.28 -10.88 9.32
N THR A 125 2.57 -11.58 8.23
CA THR A 125 3.46 -11.11 7.15
C THR A 125 2.70 -11.11 5.84
N GLY A 126 2.91 -10.07 5.03
CA GLY A 126 2.39 -10.04 3.67
C GLY A 126 3.28 -9.25 2.71
N GLU A 127 3.35 -9.71 1.46
CA GLU A 127 4.13 -9.04 0.41
C GLU A 127 3.24 -8.28 -0.55
N VAL A 128 3.51 -6.99 -0.67
CA VAL A 128 2.70 -6.09 -1.47
C VAL A 128 3.56 -5.63 -2.65
N GLN A 129 3.31 -6.19 -3.83
CA GLN A 129 4.12 -5.96 -5.05
C GLN A 129 3.69 -4.71 -5.83
N GLN A 130 2.41 -4.33 -5.79
CA GLN A 130 1.88 -3.09 -6.36
C GLN A 130 0.39 -2.97 -5.98
N ILE A 131 0.07 -2.02 -5.11
CA ILE A 131 -1.29 -1.81 -4.57
C ILE A 131 -2.28 -1.40 -5.68
N THR A 132 -1.84 -0.93 -6.84
CA THR A 132 -2.75 -0.23 -7.77
C THR A 132 -3.53 -1.13 -8.71
N GLU A 133 -2.87 -2.08 -9.39
CA GLU A 133 -3.52 -2.81 -10.49
C GLU A 133 -4.29 -4.05 -10.01
N GLN A 134 -3.75 -4.73 -8.99
CA GLN A 134 -4.38 -5.93 -8.45
C GLN A 134 -5.63 -5.59 -7.62
N LEU A 135 -5.60 -4.53 -6.82
CA LEU A 135 -6.79 -4.06 -6.09
C LEU A 135 -7.84 -3.44 -7.02
N ALA A 136 -7.44 -2.68 -8.05
CA ALA A 136 -8.39 -2.17 -9.04
C ALA A 136 -9.13 -3.34 -9.74
N ARG A 137 -8.41 -4.42 -10.06
CA ARG A 137 -8.99 -5.62 -10.65
C ARG A 137 -9.89 -6.38 -9.66
N ALA A 138 -9.50 -6.50 -8.39
CA ALA A 138 -10.33 -7.13 -7.36
C ALA A 138 -11.65 -6.36 -7.13
N THR A 139 -11.61 -5.01 -7.11
CA THR A 139 -12.80 -4.17 -7.00
C THR A 139 -13.76 -4.39 -8.17
N ILE A 140 -13.26 -4.50 -9.40
CA ILE A 140 -14.11 -4.79 -10.57
C ILE A 140 -14.80 -6.15 -10.43
N TYR A 141 -14.08 -7.18 -9.98
CA TYR A 141 -14.68 -8.50 -9.79
C TYR A 141 -15.75 -8.51 -8.68
N LEU A 142 -15.49 -7.84 -7.55
CA LEU A 142 -16.46 -7.74 -6.45
C LEU A 142 -17.73 -6.99 -6.86
N LEU A 143 -17.59 -5.93 -7.67
CA LEU A 143 -18.72 -5.13 -8.14
C LEU A 143 -19.57 -5.88 -9.16
N ILE A 144 -18.94 -6.68 -10.03
CA ILE A 144 -19.65 -7.57 -10.96
C ILE A 144 -20.39 -8.67 -10.20
N ASP A 145 -19.77 -9.30 -9.21
CA ASP A 145 -20.43 -10.35 -8.41
C ASP A 145 -21.67 -9.81 -7.68
N GLU A 146 -21.58 -8.60 -7.12
CA GLU A 146 -22.71 -7.94 -6.46
C GLU A 146 -23.83 -7.56 -7.46
N LEU A 147 -23.48 -7.07 -8.65
CA LEU A 147 -24.44 -6.75 -9.72
C LEU A 147 -25.18 -7.99 -10.25
N VAL A 148 -24.52 -9.15 -10.28
CA VAL A 148 -25.16 -10.43 -10.65
C VAL A 148 -26.10 -10.91 -9.53
N ARG A 149 -25.81 -10.55 -8.27
CA ARG A 149 -26.58 -10.94 -7.09
C ARG A 149 -27.91 -10.16 -6.95
N PHE A 150 -27.99 -8.97 -7.54
CA PHE A 150 -29.22 -8.17 -7.65
C PHE A 150 -29.57 -7.95 -9.13
N PRO A 151 -30.10 -8.97 -9.84
CA PRO A 151 -30.72 -8.70 -11.14
C PRO A 151 -31.83 -7.68 -10.90
N VAL A 152 -31.79 -6.58 -11.64
CA VAL A 152 -32.86 -5.58 -11.64
C VAL A 152 -34.13 -6.34 -11.98
N ASP A 153 -35.04 -6.48 -11.01
CA ASP A 153 -36.42 -6.89 -11.31
C ASP A 153 -36.93 -5.88 -12.34
N GLU A 154 -37.07 -6.34 -13.58
CA GLU A 154 -37.74 -5.61 -14.65
C GLU A 154 -39.14 -5.25 -14.14
N GLN A 155 -39.33 -3.96 -13.83
CA GLN A 155 -40.65 -3.35 -13.69
C GLN A 155 -41.03 -2.67 -15.00
#